data_AF-A0A0Q6SFL8-F1
#
_entry.id   AF-A0A0Q6SFL8-F1
#
_cell.length_a   1.000
_cell.length_b   1.000
_cell.length_c   1.000
_cell.angle_alpha   90.00
_cell.angle_beta   90.00
_cell.angle_gamma   90.00
#
_symmetry.space_group_name_H-M   'P 1'
#
loop_
_entity.id
_entity.type
_entity.pdbx_description
1 polymer ?
#
loop_
_entity_poly.entity_id
_entity_poly.type
_entity_poly.pdbx_seq_one_letter_code
_entity_poly.pdbx_strand_id
1 'polypeptide(L)' 'MMHISDTAIPPKDLTMLQTVLDAWCTQHSIARRDATAEARILISEYKRGNRSQIRLIDALINNTPH' A
#
# COMPACT_ATOMS: atom_id res chain seq x y z
N MET A 1 20.13 12.80 3.78
CA MET A 1 19.11 13.30 2.84
C MET A 1 18.66 12.10 2.03
N MET A 2 17.55 11.44 2.40
CA MET A 2 17.04 10.31 1.63
C MET A 2 16.44 10.86 0.35
N HIS A 3 17.17 10.73 -0.76
CA HIS A 3 16.60 10.91 -2.09
C HIS A 3 15.54 9.82 -2.27
N ILE A 4 14.30 10.13 -1.91
CA ILE A 4 13.14 9.36 -2.36
C ILE A 4 13.13 9.61 -3.86
N SER A 5 13.78 8.72 -4.60
CA SER A 5 13.74 8.74 -6.06
C SER A 5 12.26 8.78 -6.41
N ASP A 6 11.84 9.81 -7.13
CA ASP A 6 10.48 9.92 -7.67
C ASP A 6 10.35 8.95 -8.86
N THR A 7 10.71 7.70 -8.62
CA THR A 7 10.53 6.59 -9.54
C THR A 7 9.05 6.33 -9.59
N ALA A 8 8.47 6.66 -10.75
CA ALA A 8 7.12 6.26 -11.11
C ALA A 8 6.95 4.76 -10.82
N ILE A 9 5.84 4.41 -10.16
CA ILE A 9 5.50 3.02 -9.89
C ILE A 9 5.18 2.36 -11.24
N PRO A 10 5.88 1.29 -11.65
CA PRO A 10 5.57 0.59 -12.88
C PRO A 10 4.10 0.12 -12.90
N PRO A 11 3.42 0.09 -14.05
CA PRO A 11 2.00 -0.27 -14.11
C PRO A 11 1.66 -1.62 -13.43
N LYS A 12 2.54 -2.61 -13.58
CA LYS A 12 2.40 -3.93 -12.92
C LYS A 12 2.36 -3.83 -11.40
N ASP A 13 3.26 -3.03 -10.83
CA ASP A 13 3.36 -2.84 -9.39
C ASP A 13 2.23 -1.96 -8.88
N LEU A 14 1.77 -1.01 -9.69
CA LEU A 14 0.56 -0.24 -9.38
C LEU A 14 -0.66 -1.16 -9.28
N THR A 15 -0.87 -2.07 -10.23
CA THR A 15 -1.95 -3.07 -10.15
C THR A 15 -1.86 -3.88 -8.86
N MET A 16 -0.65 -4.33 -8.48
CA MET A 16 -0.45 -5.04 -7.22
C MET A 16 -0.87 -4.21 -6.00
N LEU A 17 -0.42 -2.96 -5.90
CA LEU A 17 -0.78 -2.08 -4.79
C LEU A 17 -2.29 -1.82 -4.74
N GLN A 18 -2.93 -1.68 -5.92
CA GLN A 18 -4.38 -1.52 -6.01
C GLN A 18 -5.12 -2.77 -5.52
N THR A 19 -4.70 -3.97 -5.93
CA THR A 19 -5.29 -5.24 -5.47
C THR A 19 -5.16 -5.43 -3.97
N VAL A 20 -3.98 -5.14 -3.40
CA VAL A 20 -3.77 -5.22 -1.95
C VAL A 20 -4.69 -4.26 -1.20
N LEU A 21 -4.81 -3.01 -1.69
CA LEU A 21 -5.69 -2.02 -1.10
C LEU A 21 -7.17 -2.42 -1.21
N ASP A 22 -7.61 -2.96 -2.35
CA ASP A 22 -8.99 -3.41 -2.56
C ASP A 22 -9.36 -4.57 -1.64
N ALA A 23 -8.46 -5.54 -1.49
CA ALA A 23 -8.65 -6.67 -0.59
C ALA A 23 -8.78 -6.18 0.87
N TRP A 24 -7.91 -5.26 1.30
CA TRP A 24 -7.99 -4.65 2.62
C TRP A 24 -9.31 -3.90 2.84
N CYS A 25 -9.69 -3.03 1.90
CA CYS A 25 -10.96 -2.29 1.95
C CYS A 25 -12.15 -3.23 2.09
N THR A 26 -12.17 -4.32 1.30
CA THR A 26 -13.24 -5.32 1.33
C THR A 26 -13.30 -6.02 2.68
N GLN A 27 -12.16 -6.42 3.23
CA GLN A 27 -12.09 -7.10 4.52
C GLN A 27 -12.53 -6.22 5.68
N HIS A 28 -12.20 -4.93 5.65
CA HIS A 28 -12.52 -3.97 6.71
C HIS A 28 -13.84 -3.23 6.49
N SER A 29 -14.57 -3.53 5.40
CA SER A 29 -15.79 -2.80 5.00
C SER A 29 -15.58 -1.28 4.89
N ILE A 30 -14.39 -0.87 4.46
CA ILE A 30 -14.03 0.54 4.25
C ILE A 30 -14.19 0.85 2.76
N ALA A 31 -14.81 1.99 2.43
CA ALA A 31 -14.85 2.41 1.03
C ALA A 31 -13.46 2.83 0.58
N ARG A 32 -13.05 2.44 -0.64
CA ARG A 32 -11.71 2.75 -1.18
C ARG A 32 -11.33 4.23 -1.12
N ARG A 33 -12.32 5.14 -1.24
CA ARG A 33 -12.14 6.59 -1.11
C ARG A 33 -11.68 7.01 0.30
N ASP A 34 -12.07 6.26 1.32
CA ASP A 34 -11.77 6.53 2.72
C ASP A 34 -10.43 5.88 3.12
N ALA A 35 -9.94 4.89 2.36
CA ALA A 35 -8.68 4.18 2.58
C ALA A 35 -7.42 4.94 2.10
N THR A 36 -7.44 6.28 2.22
CA THR A 36 -6.34 7.15 1.75
C THR A 36 -5.08 6.97 2.61
N ALA A 37 -5.22 6.65 3.90
CA ALA A 37 -4.09 6.44 4.80
C ALA A 37 -3.34 5.13 4.46
N GLU A 38 -4.09 4.08 4.19
CA GLU A 38 -3.67 2.75 3.79
C GLU A 38 -2.94 2.80 2.45
N ALA A 39 -3.49 3.55 1.48
CA ALA A 39 -2.81 3.80 0.21
C ALA A 39 -1.43 4.46 0.40
N ARG A 40 -1.32 5.43 1.33
CA ARG A 40 -0.04 6.07 1.65
C ARG A 40 0.95 5.11 2.30
N ILE A 41 0.49 4.23 3.20
CA ILE A 41 1.32 3.19 3.81
C ILE A 41 1.88 2.27 2.72
N LEU A 42 1.03 1.76 1.82
CA LEU A 42 1.43 0.89 0.73
C LEU A 42 2.47 1.54 -0.19
N ILE A 43 2.26 2.80 -0.59
CA ILE A 43 3.21 3.53 -1.44
C ILE A 43 4.54 3.76 -0.71
N SER A 44 4.50 4.12 0.57
CA SER A 44 5.70 4.33 1.38
C SER A 44 6.53 3.06 1.50
N GLU A 45 5.88 1.93 1.80
CA GLU A 45 6.54 0.62 1.90
C GLU A 45 7.10 0.15 0.56
N TYR A 46 6.35 0.35 -0.52
CA TYR A 46 6.84 0.09 -1.87
C TYR A 46 8.10 0.91 -2.18
N LYS A 47 8.09 2.22 -1.89
CA LYS A 47 9.24 3.11 -2.08
C LYS A 47 10.44 2.75 -1.19
N ARG A 48 10.22 2.08 -0.05
CA ARG A 48 11.28 1.50 0.81
C ARG A 48 11.88 0.21 0.25
N GLY A 49 11.34 -0.32 -0.86
CA GLY A 49 11.80 -1.53 -1.52
C GLY A 49 10.95 -2.77 -1.25
N ASN A 50 9.86 -2.64 -0.48
CA ASN A 50 8.97 -3.77 -0.17
C ASN A 50 8.00 -4.01 -1.33
N ARG A 51 8.29 -5.02 -2.16
CA ARG A 51 7.45 -5.40 -3.31
C ARG A 51 6.66 -6.70 -3.11
N SER A 52 6.76 -7.32 -1.94
CA SER A 52 6.00 -8.54 -1.63
C SER A 52 4.59 -8.17 -1.17
N GLN A 53 3.57 -8.79 -1.77
CA GLN A 53 2.18 -8.61 -1.36
C GLN A 53 1.97 -8.93 0.12
N ILE A 54 2.59 -10.01 0.63
CA ILE A 54 2.50 -10.39 2.04
C ILE A 54 3.04 -9.28 2.94
N ARG A 55 4.22 -8.74 2.62
CA ARG A 55 4.82 -7.65 3.41
C ARG A 55 4.00 -6.36 3.37
N LEU A 56 3.33 -6.10 2.25
CA LEU A 56 2.44 -4.94 2.10
C LEU A 56 1.16 -5.10 2.92
N ILE A 57 0.61 -6.32 2.99
CA ILE A 57 -0.51 -6.65 3.88
C ILE A 57 -0.09 -6.53 5.35
N ASP A 58 1.06 -7.10 5.73
CA ASP A 58 1.58 -6.98 7.10
C ASP A 58 1.78 -5.51 7.49
N ALA A 59 2.24 -4.67 6.56
CA ALA A 59 2.39 -3.25 6.82
C ALA A 59 1.04 -2.56 7.07
N LEU A 60 -0.01 -2.94 6.37
CA LEU A 60 -1.36 -2.44 6.64
C LEU A 60 -1.84 -2.88 8.03
N ILE A 61 -1.71 -4.16 8.37
CA ILE A 61 -2.08 -4.69 9.69
C ILE A 61 -1.35 -3.94 10.82
N ASN A 62 -0.05 -3.75 10.67
CA ASN A 62 0.78 -3.16 11.73
C ASN A 62 0.63 -1.63 11.86
N ASN A 63 0.14 -0.93 10.83
CA ASN A 63 0.04 0.53 10.81
C ASN A 63 -1.40 1.06 10.88
N THR A 64 -2.40 0.18 10.91
CA THR A 64 -3.81 0.58 11.01
C THR A 64 -4.32 0.18 12.40
N PRO A 65 -4.63 1.14 13.31
CA PRO A 65 -5.19 0.82 14.61
C PRO A 65 -6.58 0.20 14.42
N HIS A 66 -6.78 -0.98 15.04
CA HIS A 66 -8.06 -1.71 15.05
C HIS A 66 -9.14 -0.98 15.86
#